data_AF-A0A0F9QZD4-F1
#
_entry.id   AF-A0A0F9QZD4-F1
#
_cell.length_a   1.000
_cell.length_b   1.000
_cell.length_c   1.000
_cell.angle_alpha   90.00
_cell.angle_beta   90.00
_cell.angle_gamma   90.00
#
_symmetry.space_group_name_H-M   'P 1'
#
loop_
_entity.id
_entity.type
_entity.pdbx_description
1 polymer ?
#
loop_
_entity_poly.entity_id
_entity_poly.type
_entity_poly.pdbx_seq_one_letter_code
_entity_poly.pdbx_strand_id
1 'polypeptide(L)'
;MKYDRAMIDLLREIRRHVAIDLKASLKLANPDLLYELRDIYRSGNDAVINALIKEMFFKAGPEWMTQLEEELIQQKQVTLKVYRGQQELVETAPEQGTNENKKPKMYRGYPVVD
;
A
#
# COMPACT_ATOMS: atom_id res chain seq x y z
N MET A 1 -22.67 -2.56 6.06
CA MET A 1 -22.32 -3.51 4.98
C MET A 1 -22.97 -4.86 5.28
N LYS A 2 -23.59 -5.53 4.29
CA LYS A 2 -24.09 -6.91 4.44
C LYS A 2 -23.19 -7.82 3.60
N TYR A 3 -22.73 -8.92 4.19
CA TYR A 3 -21.94 -9.91 3.46
C TYR A 3 -22.85 -10.76 2.58
N ASP A 4 -22.60 -10.72 1.27
CA ASP A 4 -23.27 -11.59 0.31
C ASP A 4 -22.57 -12.96 0.24
N ARG A 5 -23.26 -13.97 -0.30
CA ARG A 5 -22.75 -15.35 -0.44
C ARG A 5 -21.40 -15.39 -1.15
N ALA A 6 -21.22 -14.58 -2.20
CA ALA A 6 -19.95 -14.49 -2.91
C ALA A 6 -18.79 -14.02 -2.01
N MET A 7 -19.03 -13.08 -1.09
CA MET A 7 -18.02 -12.63 -0.13
C MET A 7 -17.67 -13.72 0.89
N ILE A 8 -18.67 -14.50 1.30
CA ILE A 8 -18.47 -15.63 2.21
C ILE A 8 -17.60 -16.70 1.54
N ASP A 9 -17.83 -16.99 0.26
CA ASP A 9 -17.04 -17.95 -0.50
C ASP A 9 -15.59 -17.45 -0.68
N LEU A 10 -15.40 -16.17 -1.00
CA LEU A 10 -14.07 -15.54 -1.03
C LEU A 10 -13.35 -15.65 0.32
N LEU A 11 -14.04 -15.34 1.42
CA LEU A 11 -13.47 -15.46 2.76
C LEU A 11 -13.07 -16.90 3.10
N ARG A 12 -13.90 -17.88 2.72
CA ARG A 12 -13.58 -19.30 2.91
C ARG A 12 -12.34 -19.70 2.12
N GLU A 13 -12.20 -19.20 0.91
CA GLU A 13 -11.03 -19.49 0.08
C GLU A 13 -9.77 -18.84 0.65
N ILE A 14 -9.81 -17.56 1.04
CA ILE A 14 -8.68 -16.88 1.70
C ILE A 14 -8.24 -17.67 2.94
N ARG A 15 -9.19 -18.13 3.76
CA ARG A 15 -8.90 -18.89 4.99
C ARG A 15 -8.29 -20.28 4.74
N ARG A 16 -8.38 -20.83 3.52
CA ARG A 16 -7.68 -22.06 3.13
C ARG A 16 -6.19 -21.83 2.89
N HIS A 17 -5.84 -20.69 2.30
CA HIS A 17 -4.47 -20.34 1.91
C HIS A 17 -3.67 -19.67 3.04
N VAL A 18 -4.35 -19.04 3.99
CA VAL A 18 -3.72 -18.36 5.13
C VAL A 18 -3.23 -19.34 6.21
N ALA A 19 -2.13 -18.98 6.90
CA ALA A 19 -1.57 -19.73 8.03
C ALA A 19 -2.58 -19.93 9.17
N ILE A 20 -2.44 -21.03 9.93
CA ILE A 20 -3.41 -21.46 10.96
C ILE A 20 -3.65 -20.37 12.02
N ASP A 21 -2.61 -19.65 12.44
CA ASP A 21 -2.69 -18.63 13.50
C ASP A 21 -3.62 -17.47 13.12
N LEU A 22 -3.65 -17.10 11.84
CA LEU A 22 -4.47 -16.01 11.30
C LEU A 22 -5.91 -16.46 10.99
N LYS A 23 -6.20 -17.77 10.96
CA LYS A 23 -7.56 -18.28 10.66
C LYS A 23 -8.58 -17.90 11.73
N ALA A 24 -8.15 -17.59 12.95
CA ALA A 24 -9.03 -17.19 14.04
C ALA A 24 -9.55 -15.75 13.88
N SER A 25 -8.72 -14.83 13.36
CA SER A 25 -9.11 -13.44 13.10
C SER A 25 -10.00 -13.30 11.85
N LEU A 26 -9.83 -14.19 10.87
CA LEU A 26 -10.61 -14.28 9.64
C LEU A 26 -12.00 -14.93 9.82
N LYS A 27 -12.90 -14.25 10.54
CA LYS A 27 -14.29 -14.67 10.76
C LYS A 27 -15.29 -13.55 10.44
N LEU A 28 -16.48 -13.90 9.93
CA LEU A 28 -17.54 -12.92 9.61
C LEU A 28 -18.05 -12.13 10.83
N ALA A 29 -17.91 -12.70 12.03
CA ALA A 29 -18.27 -12.03 13.27
C ALA A 29 -17.26 -10.95 13.68
N ASN A 30 -16.10 -10.86 13.01
CA ASN A 30 -15.10 -9.85 13.29
C ASN A 30 -15.47 -8.55 12.54
N PRO A 31 -15.74 -7.43 13.24
CA PRO A 31 -15.96 -6.14 12.58
C PRO A 31 -14.70 -5.65 11.84
N ASP A 32 -13.51 -6.07 12.28
CA ASP A 32 -12.22 -5.64 11.75
C ASP A 32 -11.69 -6.54 10.63
N LEU A 33 -12.54 -7.41 10.07
CA LEU A 33 -12.15 -8.40 9.07
C LEU A 33 -11.42 -7.79 7.86
N LEU A 34 -11.91 -6.66 7.34
CA LEU A 34 -11.27 -6.00 6.19
C LEU A 34 -9.90 -5.43 6.55
N TYR A 35 -9.71 -4.93 7.77
CA TYR A 35 -8.41 -4.44 8.23
C TYR A 35 -7.39 -5.56 8.37
N GLU A 36 -7.80 -6.70 8.93
CA GLU A 36 -6.97 -7.92 9.00
C GLU A 36 -6.55 -8.41 7.61
N LEU A 37 -7.50 -8.44 6.66
CA LEU A 37 -7.22 -8.80 5.27
C LEU A 37 -6.25 -7.81 4.60
N ARG A 38 -6.38 -6.52 4.87
CA ARG A 38 -5.42 -5.51 4.40
C ARG A 38 -4.02 -5.79 4.94
N ASP A 39 -3.89 -6.13 6.21
CA ASP A 39 -2.58 -6.42 6.81
C ASP A 39 -1.97 -7.70 6.23
N ILE A 40 -2.78 -8.71 5.93
CA ILE A 40 -2.35 -9.91 5.20
C ILE A 40 -1.88 -9.55 3.79
N TYR A 41 -2.63 -8.71 3.07
CA TYR A 41 -2.26 -8.24 1.73
C TYR A 41 -0.90 -7.53 1.72
N ARG A 42 -0.63 -6.69 2.74
CA ARG A 42 0.65 -5.99 2.91
C ARG A 42 1.83 -6.92 3.19
N SER A 43 1.60 -8.06 3.85
CA SER A 43 2.67 -9.04 4.11
C SER A 43 3.24 -9.66 2.83
N GLY A 44 2.53 -9.53 1.69
CA GLY A 44 3.09 -9.80 0.36
C GLY A 44 3.41 -11.27 0.04
N ASN A 45 2.96 -12.21 0.87
CA ASN A 45 3.42 -13.59 0.79
C ASN A 45 2.82 -14.43 -0.36
N ASP A 46 1.64 -14.09 -0.88
CA ASP A 46 0.96 -14.94 -1.87
C ASP A 46 0.13 -14.13 -2.86
N ALA A 47 0.43 -14.31 -4.15
CA ALA A 47 -0.29 -13.67 -5.26
C ALA A 47 -1.76 -14.10 -5.34
N VAL A 48 -2.08 -15.35 -4.99
CA VAL A 48 -3.44 -15.89 -5.00
C VAL A 48 -4.27 -15.24 -3.89
N ILE A 49 -3.73 -15.19 -2.67
CA ILE A 49 -4.37 -14.50 -1.54
C ILE A 49 -4.59 -13.02 -1.88
N ASN A 50 -3.59 -12.37 -2.47
CA ASN A 50 -3.70 -10.97 -2.87
C ASN A 50 -4.79 -10.72 -3.91
N ALA A 51 -4.96 -11.62 -4.87
CA ALA A 51 -6.05 -11.54 -5.84
C ALA A 51 -7.42 -11.70 -5.17
N LEU A 52 -7.58 -12.69 -4.28
CA LEU A 52 -8.82 -12.92 -3.53
C LEU A 52 -9.19 -11.74 -2.62
N ILE A 53 -8.20 -11.13 -1.96
CA ILE A 53 -8.41 -9.95 -1.12
C ILE A 53 -8.88 -8.76 -1.97
N LYS A 54 -8.26 -8.52 -3.14
CA LYS A 54 -8.71 -7.47 -4.07
C LYS A 54 -10.15 -7.69 -4.52
N GLU A 55 -10.55 -8.92 -4.86
CA GLU A 55 -11.94 -9.22 -5.23
C GLU A 55 -12.91 -8.97 -4.07
N MET A 56 -12.52 -9.32 -2.84
CA MET A 56 -13.33 -9.08 -1.64
C MET A 56 -13.51 -7.57 -1.38
N PHE A 57 -12.45 -6.79 -1.54
CA PHE A 57 -12.46 -5.33 -1.38
C PHE A 57 -13.30 -4.65 -2.47
N PHE A 58 -13.18 -5.11 -3.73
CA PHE A 58 -14.02 -4.64 -4.83
C PHE A 58 -15.51 -4.82 -4.55
N LYS A 59 -15.90 -5.96 -3.94
CA LYS A 59 -17.29 -6.20 -3.53
C LYS A 59 -17.69 -5.38 -2.29
N ALA A 60 -16.75 -5.07 -1.42
CA ALA A 60 -17.01 -4.33 -0.18
C ALA A 60 -17.41 -2.88 -0.45
N GLY A 61 -16.77 -2.27 -1.45
CA GLY A 61 -17.06 -0.91 -1.88
C GLY A 61 -15.79 -0.22 -2.41
N PRO A 62 -15.95 0.85 -3.21
CA PRO A 62 -14.82 1.58 -3.78
C PRO A 62 -13.94 2.21 -2.70
N GLU A 63 -14.50 2.61 -1.54
CA GLU A 63 -13.71 3.22 -0.45
C GLU A 63 -12.60 2.28 0.06
N TRP A 64 -12.86 0.98 0.07
CA TRP A 64 -11.90 -0.02 0.54
C TRP A 64 -10.79 -0.27 -0.48
N MET A 65 -11.13 -0.28 -1.77
CA MET A 65 -10.13 -0.39 -2.84
C MET A 65 -9.16 0.79 -2.83
N THR A 66 -9.66 2.02 -2.67
CA THR A 66 -8.81 3.21 -2.59
C THR A 66 -7.84 3.13 -1.41
N GLN A 67 -8.29 2.66 -0.24
CA GLN A 67 -7.39 2.44 0.91
C GLN A 67 -6.29 1.41 0.64
N LEU A 68 -6.59 0.37 -0.14
CA LEU A 68 -5.61 -0.65 -0.53
C LEU A 68 -4.53 -0.09 -1.47
N GLU A 69 -4.89 0.86 -2.34
CA GLU A 69 -4.01 1.45 -3.37
C GLU A 69 -3.24 2.68 -2.87
N GLU A 70 -3.87 3.58 -2.12
CA GLU A 70 -3.24 4.80 -1.61
C GLU A 70 -2.01 4.50 -0.73
N GLU A 71 -2.07 3.43 0.06
CA GLU A 71 -0.96 3.05 0.93
C GLU A 71 0.19 2.34 0.18
N LEU A 72 -0.09 1.64 -0.92
CA LEU A 72 0.95 1.09 -1.80
C LEU A 72 1.77 2.22 -2.46
N ILE A 73 1.10 3.30 -2.84
CA ILE A 73 1.75 4.47 -3.45
C ILE A 73 2.63 5.19 -2.42
N GLN A 74 2.20 5.29 -1.16
CA GLN A 74 3.02 5.88 -0.09
C GLN A 74 4.29 5.06 0.20
N GLN A 75 4.25 3.74 0.08
CA GLN A 75 5.41 2.88 0.34
C GLN A 75 6.46 2.90 -0.77
N LYS A 76 6.11 3.34 -1.99
CA LYS A 76 6.98 3.20 -3.17
C LYS A 76 7.24 4.53 -3.86
N GLN A 77 7.95 5.45 -3.18
CA GLN A 77 8.45 6.68 -3.81
C GLN A 77 9.68 6.37 -4.68
N VAL A 78 9.44 6.05 -5.94
CA VAL A 78 10.49 5.82 -6.93
C VAL A 78 10.87 7.15 -7.58
N THR A 79 12.13 7.56 -7.42
CA THR A 79 12.65 8.79 -8.05
C THR A 79 13.62 8.43 -9.17
N LEU A 80 13.37 8.95 -10.37
CA LEU A 80 14.27 8.84 -11.51
C LEU A 80 15.40 9.85 -11.36
N LYS A 81 16.61 9.39 -11.02
CA LYS A 81 17.81 10.23 -11.02
C LYS A 81 18.45 10.14 -12.40
N VAL A 82 18.54 11.29 -13.08
CA VAL A 82 19.21 11.40 -14.38
C VAL A 82 20.56 12.05 -14.17
N TYR A 83 21.64 11.33 -14.45
CA TYR A 83 23.00 11.85 -14.38
C TYR A 83 23.68 11.68 -15.74
N ARG A 84 24.05 12.80 -16.37
CA ARG A 84 24.83 12.86 -17.62
C ARG A 84 24.33 11.91 -18.74
N GLY A 85 23.01 11.77 -18.88
CA GLY A 85 22.40 10.91 -19.90
C GLY A 85 22.17 9.45 -19.50
N GLN A 86 22.63 9.02 -18.32
CA GLN A 86 22.23 7.74 -17.72
C GLN A 86 21.03 7.95 -16.79
N GLN A 87 20.06 7.06 -16.90
CA GLN A 87 18.87 7.03 -16.05
C GLN A 87 19.02 5.88 -15.06
N GLU A 88 18.95 6.19 -13.77
CA GLU A 88 18.93 5.20 -12.71
C GLU A 88 17.62 5.32 -11.92
N LEU A 89 16.95 4.18 -11.77
CA LEU A 89 15.71 4.08 -11.01
C LEU A 89 16.08 3.84 -9.54
N VAL A 90 15.91 4.84 -8.68
CA VAL A 90 16.24 4.73 -7.25
C VAL A 90 14.96 4.65 -6.44
N GLU A 91 14.79 3.56 -5.69
CA GLU A 91 13.73 3.45 -4.69
C GLU A 91 14.12 4.31 -3.47
N THR A 92 13.31 5.33 -3.18
CA THR A 92 13.53 6.26 -2.06
C THR A 92 12.46 5.98 -1.01
N ALA A 93 12.85 5.89 0.27
CA ALA A 93 11.86 5.84 1.35
C ALA A 93 11.12 7.19 1.42
N PRO A 94 9.83 7.21 1.81
CA PRO A 94 9.08 8.45 1.96
C PRO A 94 9.76 9.35 2.98
N GLU A 95 10.13 10.56 2.56
CA GLU A 95 10.81 11.54 3.39
C GLU A 95 9.92 11.90 4.60
N GLN A 96 10.28 11.44 5.79
CA GLN A 96 9.85 12.09 7.03
C GLN A 96 10.56 13.44 7.06
N GLY A 97 9.77 14.51 6.92
CA GLY A 97 10.26 15.87 6.69
C GLY A 97 11.38 16.29 7.64
N THR A 98 12.62 16.25 7.17
CA THR A 98 13.68 17.12 7.66
C THR A 98 13.66 18.37 6.81
N ASN A 99 13.32 19.48 7.47
CA ASN A 99 13.37 20.83 6.94
C ASN A 99 14.82 21.16 6.56
N GLU A 100 15.26 20.75 5.38
CA GLU A 100 16.60 20.98 4.90
C GLU A 100 16.75 22.45 4.52
N ASN A 101 17.52 23.14 5.35
CA ASN A 101 17.99 24.51 5.21
C ASN A 101 18.64 24.70 3.82
N LYS A 102 17.85 25.12 2.82
CA LYS A 102 18.30 25.31 1.45
C LYS A 102 19.34 26.44 1.43
N LYS A 103 20.58 26.11 1.07
CA LYS A 103 21.64 27.10 0.85
C LYS A 103 21.18 28.09 -0.22
N PRO A 104 21.32 29.42 -0.02
CA PRO A 104 20.84 30.41 -0.96
C PRO A 104 21.53 30.24 -2.31
N LYS A 105 20.72 30.29 -3.38
CA LYS A 105 21.22 30.14 -4.75
C LYS A 105 22.10 31.35 -5.07
N MET A 106 23.37 31.12 -5.38
CA MET A 106 24.30 32.21 -5.73
C MET A 106 24.31 32.44 -7.24
N TYR A 107 24.17 33.68 -7.68
CA TYR A 107 24.42 34.10 -9.06
C TYR A 107 25.59 35.08 -9.08
N ARG A 108 26.66 34.68 -9.79
CA ARG A 108 27.84 35.52 -10.01
C ARG A 108 28.44 36.11 -8.72
N GLY A 109 28.46 35.31 -7.65
CA GLY A 109 29.02 35.70 -6.35
C GLY A 109 28.03 36.40 -5.41
N TYR A 110 26.79 36.64 -5.82
CA TYR A 110 25.76 37.26 -4.99
C TYR A 110 24.64 36.26 -4.66
N PRO A 111 24.11 36.27 -3.42
CA PRO A 111 22.92 35.49 -3.11
C PRO A 111 21.74 36.05 -3.90
N VAL A 112 21.09 35.19 -4.69
CA VAL A 112 19.80 35.49 -5.29
C VAL A 112 18.76 35.25 -4.20
N VAL A 113 18.20 36.34 -3.71
CA VAL A 113 17.06 36.34 -2.79
C VAL A 113 15.83 36.52 -3.67
N ASP A 114 14.88 35.58 -3.63
CA ASP A 114 13.52 35.78 -4.15
C ASP A 114 12.72 36.64 -3.16
#